data_AF-W9R3X8-F1
#
_entry.id   AF-W9R3X8-F1
#
_cell.length_a   1.000
_cell.length_b   1.000
_cell.length_c   1.000
_cell.angle_alpha   90.00
_cell.angle_beta   90.00
_cell.angle_gamma   90.00
#
_symmetry.space_group_name_H-M   'P 1'
#
loop_
_entity.id
_entity.type
_entity.pdbx_description
1 polymer ?
#
loop_
_entity_poly.entity_id
_entity_poly.type
_entity_poly.pdbx_seq_one_letter_code
_entity_poly.pdbx_strand_id
1 'polypeptide(L)'
;MAASALFLPFQPLMVSAVHTGMMEVAFAKRALKDPDLRVAHNVHKMSSLLGGVLFIADDVFPTTPFLHAGWHLAAAVGVGTCNKLLE
;
A
#
# COMPACT_ATOMS: atom_id res chain seq x y z
N MET A 1 4.75 1.98 -15.90
CA MET A 1 5.76 0.92 -15.66
C MET A 1 7.12 1.30 -16.24
N ALA A 2 7.31 1.37 -17.57
CA ALA A 2 8.62 1.68 -18.15
C ALA A 2 9.15 3.09 -17.78
N ALA A 3 8.33 4.13 -17.89
CA ALA A 3 8.72 5.49 -17.48
C ALA A 3 9.05 5.56 -15.97
N SER A 4 8.25 4.92 -15.13
CA SER A 4 8.44 4.83 -13.68
C SER A 4 9.79 4.21 -13.32
N ALA A 5 10.17 3.11 -14.00
CA ALA A 5 11.44 2.43 -13.80
C ALA A 5 12.65 3.33 -14.09
N LEU A 6 12.55 4.24 -15.07
CA LEU A 6 13.60 5.20 -15.40
C LEU A 6 13.76 6.30 -14.34
N PHE A 7 12.66 6.73 -13.70
CA PHE A 7 12.68 7.81 -12.71
C PHE A 7 12.87 7.36 -11.26
N LEU A 8 12.71 6.06 -10.96
CA LEU A 8 12.92 5.48 -9.63
C LEU A 8 14.28 5.86 -8.99
N PRO A 9 15.42 5.86 -9.70
CA PRO A 9 16.72 6.21 -9.10
C PRO A 9 16.84 7.67 -8.65
N PHE A 10 16.01 8.56 -9.20
CA PHE A 10 16.10 10.01 -8.96
C PHE A 10 15.08 10.49 -7.92
N GLN A 11 13.88 9.90 -7.91
CA GLN A 11 12.78 10.28 -7.02
C GLN A 11 11.98 9.03 -6.58
N PRO A 12 12.58 8.11 -5.82
CA PRO A 12 11.98 6.81 -5.51
C PRO A 12 10.68 6.93 -4.71
N LEU A 13 10.63 7.83 -3.72
CA LEU A 13 9.43 8.05 -2.92
C LEU A 13 8.29 8.63 -3.74
N MET A 14 8.56 9.62 -4.60
CA MET A 14 7.52 10.24 -5.41
C MET A 14 6.96 9.28 -6.45
N VAL A 15 7.83 8.55 -7.15
CA VAL A 15 7.40 7.55 -8.13
C VAL A 15 6.54 6.46 -7.46
N SER A 16 6.95 6.00 -6.27
CA SER A 16 6.20 5.01 -5.49
C SER A 16 4.85 5.55 -5.03
N ALA A 17 4.80 6.76 -4.48
CA ALA A 17 3.56 7.39 -4.02
C ALA A 17 2.55 7.53 -5.16
N VAL A 18 2.99 7.98 -6.35
CA VAL A 18 2.12 8.12 -7.52
C VAL A 18 1.60 6.75 -7.99
N HIS A 19 2.47 5.73 -8.06
CA HIS A 19 2.05 4.40 -8.51
C HIS A 19 1.07 3.74 -7.55
N THR A 20 1.37 3.77 -6.26
CA THR A 20 0.51 3.24 -5.22
C THR A 20 -0.82 3.98 -5.19
N GLY A 21 -0.81 5.32 -5.30
CA GLY A 21 -2.03 6.12 -5.34
C GLY A 21 -2.92 5.79 -6.55
N MET A 22 -2.34 5.66 -7.74
CA MET A 22 -3.10 5.25 -8.93
C MET A 22 -3.70 3.84 -8.80
N MET A 23 -2.95 2.90 -8.20
CA MET A 23 -3.41 1.54 -7.96
C MET A 23 -4.58 1.51 -6.97
N GLU A 24 -4.51 2.26 -5.87
CA GLU A 24 -5.58 2.36 -4.89
C GLU A 24 -6.86 2.95 -5.50
N VAL A 25 -6.75 4.00 -6.32
CA VAL A 25 -7.89 4.57 -7.05
C VAL A 25 -8.53 3.54 -7.98
N ALA A 26 -7.71 2.75 -8.69
CA ALA A 26 -8.20 1.70 -9.56
C ALA A 26 -8.93 0.58 -8.78
N PHE A 27 -8.38 0.17 -7.63
CA PHE A 27 -9.01 -0.81 -6.74
C PHE A 27 -10.35 -0.26 -6.21
N ALA A 28 -10.36 0.95 -5.64
CA ALA A 28 -11.57 1.59 -5.15
C ALA A 28 -12.67 1.66 -6.22
N LYS A 29 -12.31 2.07 -7.44
CA LYS A 29 -13.26 2.14 -8.57
C LYS A 29 -13.83 0.76 -8.94
N ARG A 30 -13.04 -0.31 -8.85
CA ARG A 30 -13.51 -1.67 -9.12
C ARG A 30 -14.40 -2.18 -7.99
N ALA A 31 -14.02 -1.97 -6.73
CA ALA A 31 -14.79 -2.36 -5.55
C ALA A 31 -16.14 -1.61 -5.41
N LEU A 32 -16.27 -0.43 -5.99
CA LEU A 32 -17.55 0.27 -6.09
C LEU A 32 -18.54 -0.46 -7.01
N LYS A 33 -18.03 -1.01 -8.12
CA LYS A 33 -18.82 -1.72 -9.14
C LYS A 33 -19.09 -3.19 -8.77
N ASP A 34 -18.13 -3.81 -8.09
CA ASP A 34 -18.14 -5.22 -7.73
C ASP A 34 -18.17 -5.36 -6.20
N PRO A 35 -19.32 -5.74 -5.62
CA PRO A 35 -19.47 -5.93 -4.18
C PRO A 35 -18.51 -6.95 -3.58
N ASP A 36 -18.09 -7.98 -4.35
CA ASP A 36 -17.23 -9.05 -3.85
C ASP A 36 -15.81 -8.55 -3.55
N LEU A 37 -15.39 -7.47 -4.22
CA LEU A 37 -14.10 -6.83 -4.00
C LEU A 37 -14.08 -5.86 -2.81
N ARG A 38 -15.23 -5.50 -2.22
CA ARG A 38 -15.30 -4.49 -1.14
C ARG A 38 -14.56 -4.91 0.11
N VAL A 39 -14.67 -6.18 0.50
CA VAL A 39 -13.97 -6.70 1.68
C VAL A 39 -12.47 -6.67 1.44
N ALA A 40 -12.01 -7.14 0.27
CA ALA A 40 -10.61 -7.11 -0.11
C ALA A 40 -10.06 -5.67 -0.13
N HIS A 41 -10.79 -4.73 -0.72
CA HIS A 41 -10.43 -3.31 -0.74
C HIS A 41 -10.40 -2.68 0.65
N ASN A 42 -11.35 -3.00 1.53
CA ASN A 42 -11.35 -2.47 2.89
C ASN A 42 -10.14 -2.97 3.68
N VAL A 43 -9.79 -4.26 3.54
CA VAL A 43 -8.57 -4.81 4.15
C VAL A 43 -7.33 -4.16 3.55
N HIS A 44 -7.28 -3.98 2.23
CA HIS A 44 -6.19 -3.28 1.54
C HIS A 44 -5.98 -1.88 2.13
N LYS A 45 -7.03 -1.05 2.11
CA LYS A 45 -7.02 0.32 2.59
C LYS A 45 -6.61 0.43 4.05
N MET A 46 -7.20 -0.39 4.93
CA MET A 46 -6.88 -0.36 6.36
C MET A 46 -5.44 -0.81 6.63
N SER A 47 -4.96 -1.82 5.89
CA SER A 47 -3.58 -2.28 5.99
C SER A 47 -2.58 -1.23 5.48
N SER A 48 -2.90 -0.54 4.38
CA SER A 48 -2.10 0.56 3.84
C SER A 48 -2.04 1.76 4.80
N LEU A 49 -3.18 2.14 5.41
CA LEU A 49 -3.23 3.19 6.43
C LEU A 49 -2.38 2.81 7.66
N LEU A 50 -2.57 1.60 8.20
CA LEU A 50 -1.81 1.12 9.35
C LEU A 50 -0.31 1.04 9.03
N GLY A 51 0.06 0.49 7.87
CA GLY A 51 1.44 0.41 7.42
C GLY A 51 2.08 1.79 7.28
N GLY A 52 1.37 2.76 6.72
CA GLY A 52 1.84 4.15 6.62
C GLY A 52 2.03 4.83 7.98
N VAL A 53 1.16 4.57 8.95
CA VAL A 53 1.32 5.04 10.33
C VAL A 53 2.54 4.40 10.99
N LEU A 54 2.72 3.08 10.83
CA LEU A 54 3.86 2.35 11.39
C LEU A 54 5.19 2.77 10.76
N PHE A 55 5.21 3.09 9.47
CA PHE A 55 6.37 3.69 8.81
C PHE A 55 6.81 4.98 9.49
N ILE A 56 5.88 5.94 9.61
CA ILE A 56 6.20 7.25 10.21
C ILE A 56 6.59 7.07 11.69
N ALA A 57 5.90 6.17 12.39
CA ALA A 57 6.19 5.89 13.79
C ALA A 57 7.59 5.30 14.00
N ASP A 58 8.10 4.48 13.08
CA ASP A 58 9.45 3.89 13.13
C ASP A 58 10.53 4.98 13.19
N ASP A 59 10.37 6.04 12.40
CA ASP A 59 11.28 7.20 12.40
C ASP A 59 11.10 8.10 13.65
N VAL A 60 9.85 8.29 14.11
CA VAL A 60 9.54 9.18 15.25
C VAL A 60 9.90 8.54 16.60
N PHE A 61 9.80 7.21 16.72
CA PHE A 61 10.05 6.47 17.96
C PHE A 61 11.13 5.39 17.77
N PRO A 62 12.41 5.79 17.53
CA PRO A 62 13.47 4.86 17.12
C PRO A 62 13.85 3.81 18.16
N THR A 63 13.42 3.97 19.42
CA THR A 63 13.66 3.03 20.51
C THR A 63 12.51 2.02 20.71
N THR A 64 11.36 2.24 20.07
CA THR A 64 10.21 1.33 20.19
C THR A 64 10.45 0.12 19.28
N PRO A 65 10.58 -1.09 19.84
CA PRO A 65 10.90 -2.25 19.03
C PRO A 65 9.73 -2.64 18.12
N PHE A 66 10.06 -3.27 17.00
CA PHE A 66 9.12 -3.91 16.06
C PHE A 66 8.20 -2.99 15.25
N LEU A 67 8.33 -1.66 15.30
CA LEU A 67 7.53 -0.77 14.44
C LEU A 67 7.76 -1.06 12.95
N HIS A 68 9.02 -1.14 12.53
CA HIS A 68 9.39 -1.56 11.18
C HIS A 68 8.81 -2.93 10.77
N ALA A 69 8.89 -3.91 11.67
CA ALA A 69 8.36 -5.25 11.42
C ALA A 69 6.82 -5.22 11.29
N GLY A 70 6.15 -4.41 12.12
CA GLY A 70 4.72 -4.16 12.03
C GLY A 70 4.31 -3.51 10.71
N TRP A 71 5.10 -2.54 10.23
CA TRP A 71 4.89 -1.99 8.89
C TRP A 71 4.97 -3.10 7.84
N HIS A 72 6.06 -3.88 7.79
CA HIS A 72 6.18 -4.95 6.80
C HIS A 72 5.02 -5.95 6.86
N LEU A 73 4.54 -6.31 8.05
CA LEU A 73 3.38 -7.17 8.22
C LEU A 73 2.10 -6.55 7.62
N ALA A 74 1.80 -5.30 7.96
CA ALA A 74 0.65 -4.59 7.41
C ALA A 74 0.75 -4.47 5.88
N ALA A 75 1.92 -4.15 5.34
CA ALA A 75 2.16 -4.09 3.90
C ALA A 75 1.94 -5.45 3.22
N ALA A 76 2.42 -6.54 3.81
CA ALA A 76 2.22 -7.89 3.28
C ALA A 76 0.74 -8.28 3.21
N VAL A 77 -0.03 -7.98 4.27
CA VAL A 77 -1.48 -8.19 4.29
C VAL A 77 -2.16 -7.36 3.20
N GLY A 78 -1.83 -6.07 3.09
CA GLY A 78 -2.37 -5.18 2.08
C GLY A 78 -2.10 -5.67 0.65
N VAL A 79 -0.85 -6.02 0.33
CA VAL A 79 -0.48 -6.54 -1.00
C VAL A 79 -1.15 -7.88 -1.30
N GLY A 80 -1.34 -8.74 -0.31
CA GLY A 80 -2.04 -10.03 -0.48
C GLY A 80 -3.47 -9.89 -1.00
N THR A 81 -4.15 -8.79 -0.66
CA THR A 81 -5.51 -8.50 -1.17
C THR A 81 -5.55 -8.19 -2.68
N CYS A 82 -4.43 -7.77 -3.27
CA CYS A 82 -4.35 -7.44 -4.70
C CYS A 82 -4.60 -8.66 -5.60
N ASN A 83 -4.39 -9.88 -5.10
CA ASN A 83 -4.70 -11.10 -5.84
C ASN A 83 -6.18 -11.19 -6.23
N LYS A 84 -7.08 -10.60 -5.43
CA LYS A 84 -8.51 -10.52 -5.78
C LYS A 84 -8.80 -9.65 -7.01
N LEU A 85 -7.86 -8.82 -7.45
CA LEU A 85 -8.01 -8.06 -8.70
C LEU A 85 -7.70 -8.91 -9.95
N LEU A 86 -7.09 -10.09 -9.79
CA LEU A 86 -6.77 -11.01 -10.88
C LEU A 86 -7.86 -12.06 -11.12
N GLU A 87 -8.75 -12.24 -10.14
CA GLU A 87 -9.99 -13.01 -10.25
C GLU A 87 -11.05 -12.21 -11.02
#